data_AF-A0A165M6V6-F1
#
_entry.id   AF-A0A165M6V6-F1
#
_cell.length_a   1.000
_cell.length_b   1.000
_cell.length_c   1.000
_cell.angle_alpha   90.00
_cell.angle_beta   90.00
_cell.angle_gamma   90.00
#
_symmetry.space_group_name_H-M   'P 1'
#
loop_
_entity.id
_entity.type
_entity.pdbx_description
1 polymer ?
#
loop_
_entity_poly.entity_id
_entity_poly.type
_entity_poly.pdbx_seq_one_letter_code
_entity_poly.pdbx_strand_id
1 'polypeptide(L)'
;MPERIAATVACVLPVAMLAAWLLKMLTRSEKAQDDLPPALPECPLRVISPFFRRRFDFLRRGFELSGEPIFRFKLLRSTVVAVSGAPGRRDFFTSRNLDLGAGFRALSGTIPMLPGVTSDLDPTKVATIYRRLASVQNTANLERLIPRILEDIRHVAETWGTSGTFSPFDEIPKVTFQTNLRCLAPSELADDPALADRLRTLYNVLDTSTTPASVLLPWFPGPSAVRKVLSTKRIHDIISAAVDARIKGHVLPQDDALQPMLDSGDDRAVIIGASAASPLHFIMGLLVAGSRSTGTTASWLVTFLAGHPAWQAKARSEIELLLSSCSTPGEAAYPRDTNAPTAPSRSLAQLASALASIPLTAWESHTPVLDAVIRETLRLAQPHTALRQNTSSAPVHIAGKAVPPGAFAVYPFADGHLSAELFPEPWRFDPGRAQSKLPFAWVGWGAGANACLGQRLARLELKLVAAVLLLGFELAVVGEGGRVLGGAEVPRPDWNDALHCRPAAECSLRYRRVAGWPQER
;
A
#
# COMPACT_ATOMS: atom_id res chain seq x y z
N MET A 1 -10.27 -56.93 -28.15
CA MET A 1 -10.68 -56.25 -26.91
C MET A 1 -11.05 -54.81 -27.26
N PRO A 2 -12.22 -54.31 -26.82
CA PRO A 2 -12.97 -53.33 -27.58
C PRO A 2 -12.56 -51.90 -27.24
N GLU A 3 -12.71 -50.99 -28.20
CA GLU A 3 -12.39 -49.55 -28.12
C GLU A 3 -12.91 -48.86 -26.85
N ARG A 4 -14.01 -49.35 -26.26
CA ARG A 4 -14.52 -48.88 -24.96
C ARG A 4 -13.53 -49.08 -23.81
N ILE A 5 -12.81 -50.20 -23.76
CA ILE A 5 -11.78 -50.44 -22.74
C ILE A 5 -10.59 -49.51 -22.99
N ALA A 6 -10.18 -49.32 -24.25
CA ALA A 6 -9.10 -48.42 -24.60
C ALA A 6 -9.41 -46.95 -24.25
N ALA A 7 -10.63 -46.47 -24.55
CA ALA A 7 -11.08 -45.13 -24.18
C ALA A 7 -11.22 -44.95 -22.66
N THR A 8 -11.71 -45.98 -21.96
CA THR A 8 -11.81 -45.96 -20.49
C THR A 8 -10.42 -45.94 -19.86
N VAL A 9 -9.47 -46.76 -20.33
CA VAL A 9 -8.07 -46.76 -19.92
C VAL A 9 -7.42 -45.40 -20.23
N ALA A 10 -7.64 -44.83 -21.42
CA ALA A 10 -7.10 -43.54 -21.82
C ALA A 10 -7.62 -42.34 -21.00
N CYS A 11 -8.81 -42.43 -20.40
CA CYS A 11 -9.34 -41.39 -19.50
C CYS A 11 -9.05 -41.68 -18.02
N VAL A 12 -9.17 -42.94 -17.60
CA VAL A 12 -9.04 -43.35 -16.19
C VAL A 12 -7.58 -43.38 -15.74
N LEU A 13 -6.62 -43.81 -16.58
CA LEU A 13 -5.21 -43.80 -16.18
C LEU A 13 -4.67 -42.39 -15.92
N PRO A 14 -4.90 -41.39 -16.79
CA PRO A 14 -4.46 -40.02 -16.50
C PRO A 14 -5.09 -39.46 -15.23
N VAL A 15 -6.39 -39.71 -15.02
CA VAL A 15 -7.10 -39.28 -13.82
C VAL A 15 -6.58 -39.99 -12.57
N ALA A 16 -6.32 -41.29 -12.64
CA ALA A 16 -5.75 -42.07 -11.54
C ALA A 16 -4.29 -41.70 -11.25
N MET A 17 -3.49 -41.42 -12.28
CA MET A 17 -2.12 -40.92 -12.14
C MET A 17 -2.11 -39.50 -11.55
N LEU A 18 -3.03 -38.64 -11.97
CA LEU A 18 -3.21 -37.31 -11.40
C LEU A 18 -3.65 -37.40 -9.94
N ALA A 19 -4.58 -38.30 -9.62
CA ALA A 19 -5.06 -38.55 -8.26
C ALA A 19 -3.95 -39.15 -7.36
N ALA A 20 -3.16 -40.09 -7.86
CA ALA A 20 -2.03 -40.66 -7.14
C ALA A 20 -0.90 -39.64 -6.95
N TRP A 21 -0.65 -38.78 -7.94
CA TRP A 21 0.30 -37.67 -7.84
C TRP A 21 -0.18 -36.61 -6.85
N LEU A 22 -1.47 -36.26 -6.86
CA LEU A 22 -2.12 -35.38 -5.86
C LEU A 22 -2.04 -36.00 -4.47
N LEU A 23 -2.35 -37.29 -4.31
CA LEU A 23 -2.27 -37.99 -3.04
C LEU A 23 -0.84 -38.01 -2.52
N LYS A 24 0.15 -38.33 -3.37
CA LYS A 24 1.58 -38.29 -3.02
C LYS A 24 2.07 -36.89 -2.70
N MET A 25 1.54 -35.85 -3.35
CA MET A 25 1.79 -34.45 -3.01
C MET A 25 1.24 -34.07 -1.63
N LEU A 26 0.04 -34.58 -1.29
CA LEU A 26 -0.67 -34.27 -0.06
C LEU A 26 -0.20 -35.09 1.15
N THR A 27 0.36 -36.27 0.92
CA THR A 27 0.76 -37.23 1.96
C THR A 27 2.28 -37.36 2.13
N ARG A 28 3.09 -36.56 1.42
CA ARG A 28 4.55 -36.58 1.59
C ARG A 28 4.91 -36.07 2.98
N SER A 29 4.99 -36.99 3.94
CA SER A 29 5.47 -36.74 5.28
C SER A 29 6.92 -36.30 5.21
N GLU A 30 7.22 -35.11 5.74
CA GLU A 30 8.61 -34.72 5.99
C GLU A 30 9.16 -35.58 7.12
N LYS A 31 10.42 -36.00 7.01
CA LYS A 31 11.10 -36.69 8.13
C LYS A 31 11.08 -35.74 9.33
N ALA A 32 10.63 -36.24 10.48
CA ALA A 32 10.73 -35.52 11.73
C ALA A 32 12.21 -35.24 12.00
N GLN A 33 12.53 -33.96 12.16
CA GLN A 33 13.83 -33.47 12.57
C GLN A 33 13.54 -32.57 13.78
N ASP A 34 14.24 -32.77 14.88
CA ASP A 34 13.87 -32.22 16.21
C ASP A 34 13.75 -30.69 16.23
N ASP A 35 14.46 -30.01 15.32
CA ASP A 35 14.48 -28.54 15.25
C ASP A 35 13.36 -27.94 14.38
N LEU A 36 12.51 -28.76 13.75
CA LEU A 36 11.41 -28.26 12.94
C LEU A 36 10.29 -27.66 13.81
N PRO A 37 9.63 -26.58 13.35
CA PRO A 37 8.42 -26.08 13.98
C PRO A 37 7.31 -27.13 14.05
N PRO A 38 6.40 -27.03 15.04
CA PRO A 38 5.22 -27.89 15.11
C PRO A 38 4.39 -27.75 13.83
N ALA A 39 3.97 -28.89 13.27
CA ALA A 39 3.14 -28.92 12.07
C ALA A 39 1.67 -28.70 12.43
N LEU A 40 1.00 -27.84 11.67
CA LEU A 40 -0.44 -27.67 11.77
C LEU A 40 -1.14 -29.00 11.39
N PRO A 41 -2.04 -29.55 12.22
CA PRO A 41 -2.68 -30.85 11.99
C PRO A 41 -3.80 -30.80 10.93
N GLU A 42 -3.64 -29.99 9.88
CA GLU A 42 -4.65 -29.78 8.84
C GLU A 42 -4.19 -30.32 7.49
N CYS A 43 -5.16 -30.83 6.71
CA CYS A 43 -4.91 -31.26 5.34
C CYS A 43 -4.45 -30.07 4.47
N PRO A 44 -3.35 -30.18 3.69
CA PRO A 44 -2.79 -29.08 2.91
C PRO A 44 -3.79 -28.34 2.00
N LEU A 45 -4.80 -29.04 1.45
CA LEU A 45 -5.84 -28.41 0.62
C LEU A 45 -6.78 -27.50 1.41
N ARG A 46 -7.04 -27.82 2.69
CA ARG A 46 -7.91 -27.01 3.56
C ARG A 46 -7.22 -25.72 4.00
N VAL A 47 -5.89 -25.64 3.89
CA VAL A 47 -5.07 -24.49 4.30
C VAL A 47 -5.03 -23.39 3.25
N ILE A 48 -5.14 -23.74 1.96
CA ILE A 48 -4.93 -22.81 0.84
C ILE A 48 -5.92 -21.64 0.88
N SER A 49 -7.22 -21.92 0.91
CA SER A 49 -8.24 -20.87 0.86
C SER A 49 -8.17 -19.93 2.09
N PRO A 50 -8.12 -20.44 3.34
CA PRO A 50 -7.93 -19.60 4.52
C PRO A 50 -6.66 -18.74 4.46
N PHE A 51 -5.51 -19.30 4.04
CA PHE A 51 -4.26 -18.53 3.98
C PHE A 51 -4.31 -17.35 3.01
N PHE A 52 -5.01 -17.47 1.88
CA PHE A 52 -5.10 -16.39 0.89
C PHE A 52 -6.29 -15.45 1.09
N ARG A 53 -7.42 -15.93 1.63
CA ARG A 53 -8.65 -15.13 1.77
C ARG A 53 -8.90 -14.60 3.17
N ARG A 54 -8.42 -15.31 4.19
CA ARG A 54 -8.57 -14.93 5.61
C ARG A 54 -7.26 -15.13 6.36
N ARG A 55 -6.20 -14.53 5.82
CA ARG A 55 -4.82 -14.75 6.27
C ARG A 55 -4.62 -14.42 7.75
N PHE A 56 -5.21 -13.32 8.21
CA PHE A 56 -5.11 -12.87 9.60
C PHE A 56 -5.72 -13.91 10.56
N ASP A 57 -6.96 -14.33 10.32
CA ASP A 57 -7.60 -15.35 11.16
C ASP A 57 -6.89 -16.70 11.09
N PHE A 58 -6.43 -17.09 9.90
CA PHE A 58 -5.71 -18.34 9.69
C PHE A 58 -4.41 -18.39 10.49
N LEU A 59 -3.58 -17.34 10.41
CA LEU A 59 -2.32 -17.29 11.14
C LEU A 59 -2.54 -17.22 12.65
N ARG A 60 -3.50 -16.42 13.13
CA ARG A 60 -3.84 -16.34 14.55
C ARG A 60 -4.26 -17.72 15.10
N ARG A 61 -5.20 -18.39 14.42
CA ARG A 61 -5.63 -19.75 14.78
C ARG A 61 -4.46 -20.74 14.76
N GLY A 62 -3.53 -20.58 13.82
CA GLY A 62 -2.35 -21.43 13.74
C GLY A 62 -1.48 -21.38 14.99
N PHE A 63 -1.22 -20.17 15.53
CA PHE A 63 -0.49 -19.99 16.79
C PHE A 63 -1.29 -20.53 17.99
N GLU A 64 -2.60 -20.33 18.02
CA GLU A 64 -3.48 -20.87 19.07
C GLU A 64 -3.45 -22.41 19.09
N LEU A 65 -3.52 -23.05 17.92
CA LEU A 65 -3.53 -24.51 17.80
C LEU A 65 -2.15 -25.13 18.04
N SER A 66 -1.06 -24.47 17.66
CA SER A 66 0.29 -24.98 17.93
C SER A 66 0.69 -24.82 19.39
N GLY A 67 0.13 -23.83 20.11
CA GLY A 67 0.57 -23.46 21.45
C GLY A 67 1.99 -22.87 21.49
N GLU A 68 2.58 -22.61 20.33
CA GLU A 68 3.94 -22.09 20.16
C GLU A 68 3.93 -20.83 19.30
N PRO A 69 4.86 -19.88 19.52
CA PRO A 69 4.99 -18.66 18.72
C PRO A 69 5.50 -18.93 17.28
N ILE A 70 5.66 -20.19 16.90
CA ILE A 70 6.13 -20.62 15.60
C ILE A 70 5.45 -21.93 15.21
N PHE A 71 4.99 -22.03 13.97
CA PHE A 71 4.40 -23.27 13.45
C PHE A 71 4.65 -23.39 11.95
N ARG A 72 4.46 -24.59 11.40
CA ARG A 72 4.58 -24.84 9.97
C ARG A 72 3.33 -25.45 9.37
N PHE A 73 3.08 -25.15 8.11
CA PHE A 73 2.03 -25.78 7.31
C PHE A 73 2.51 -25.95 5.86
N LYS A 74 1.78 -26.76 5.10
CA LYS A 74 2.06 -27.01 3.69
C LYS A 74 1.11 -26.22 2.81
N LEU A 75 1.68 -25.44 1.89
CA LEU A 75 0.97 -24.82 0.78
C LEU A 75 1.37 -25.53 -0.50
N LEU A 76 0.60 -26.57 -0.87
CA LEU A 76 0.99 -27.53 -1.91
C LEU A 76 2.38 -28.12 -1.63
N ARG A 77 3.37 -27.82 -2.48
CA ARG A 77 4.76 -28.31 -2.36
C ARG A 77 5.60 -27.51 -1.37
N SER A 78 5.18 -26.29 -1.08
CA SER A 78 5.95 -25.33 -0.31
C SER A 78 5.70 -25.52 1.18
N THR A 79 6.78 -25.59 1.96
CA THR A 79 6.71 -25.47 3.43
C THR A 79 6.65 -24.00 3.78
N VAL A 80 5.68 -23.62 4.62
CA VAL A 80 5.55 -22.26 5.14
C VAL A 80 5.65 -22.32 6.66
N VAL A 81 6.56 -21.52 7.23
CA VAL A 81 6.79 -21.36 8.66
C VAL A 81 6.26 -20.00 9.07
N ALA A 82 5.21 -19.98 9.88
CA ALA A 82 4.66 -18.76 10.47
C ALA A 82 5.36 -18.46 11.79
N VAL A 83 5.74 -17.21 11.98
CA VAL A 83 6.58 -16.74 13.09
C VAL A 83 5.89 -15.58 13.80
N SER A 84 5.94 -15.60 15.13
CA SER A 84 5.45 -14.56 16.03
C SER A 84 6.39 -14.42 17.24
N GLY A 85 6.08 -13.49 18.14
CA GLY A 85 6.83 -13.25 19.38
C GLY A 85 8.14 -12.50 19.17
N ALA A 86 8.65 -11.91 20.26
CA ALA A 86 9.83 -11.04 20.20
C ALA A 86 11.10 -11.70 19.62
N PRO A 87 11.47 -12.96 19.98
CA PRO A 87 12.63 -13.62 19.39
C PRO A 87 12.45 -13.88 17.89
N GLY A 88 11.28 -14.42 17.50
CA GLY A 88 10.98 -14.74 16.12
C GLY A 88 10.94 -13.50 15.23
N ARG A 89 10.33 -12.42 15.73
CA ARG A 89 10.31 -11.12 15.09
C ARG A 89 11.71 -10.56 14.85
N ARG A 90 12.56 -10.53 15.87
CA ARG A 90 13.94 -10.05 15.76
C ARG A 90 14.69 -10.84 14.69
N ASP A 91 14.73 -12.16 14.83
CA ASP A 91 15.50 -13.04 13.95
C ASP A 91 15.00 -12.96 12.50
N PHE A 92 13.67 -12.88 12.28
CA PHE A 92 13.06 -12.74 10.96
C PHE A 92 13.52 -11.47 10.24
N PHE A 93 13.46 -10.31 10.92
CA PHE A 93 13.79 -9.03 10.29
C PHE A 93 15.30 -8.82 10.11
N THR A 94 16.14 -9.40 10.96
CA THR A 94 17.61 -9.29 10.87
C THR A 94 18.26 -10.34 9.96
N SER A 95 17.55 -11.42 9.63
CA SER A 95 18.13 -12.49 8.80
C SER A 95 18.46 -12.02 7.38
N ARG A 96 19.70 -12.32 6.96
CA ARG A 96 20.21 -12.03 5.60
C ARG A 96 19.87 -13.13 4.59
N ASN A 97 19.58 -14.35 5.06
CA ASN A 97 19.33 -15.52 4.23
C ASN A 97 17.83 -15.73 3.92
N LEU A 98 16.97 -14.85 4.45
CA LEU A 98 15.54 -14.80 4.15
C LEU A 98 15.28 -13.70 3.12
N ASP A 99 15.09 -14.11 1.87
CA ASP A 99 14.90 -13.22 0.75
C ASP A 99 13.43 -12.77 0.62
N LEU A 100 13.22 -11.45 0.62
CA LEU A 100 11.89 -10.84 0.49
C LEU A 100 11.33 -10.99 -0.92
N GLY A 101 12.14 -10.77 -1.96
CA GLY A 101 11.68 -10.80 -3.35
C GLY A 101 11.22 -12.19 -3.78
N ALA A 102 11.95 -13.22 -3.37
CA ALA A 102 11.62 -14.62 -3.62
C ALA A 102 10.37 -15.05 -2.83
N GLY A 103 10.27 -14.65 -1.55
CA GLY A 103 9.08 -14.91 -0.73
C GLY A 103 7.81 -14.27 -1.29
N PHE A 104 7.90 -13.00 -1.64
CA PHE A 104 6.80 -12.23 -2.19
C PHE A 104 6.33 -12.77 -3.53
N ARG A 105 7.25 -13.14 -4.42
CA ARG A 105 6.94 -13.76 -5.73
C ARG A 105 6.10 -15.01 -5.61
N ALA A 106 6.39 -15.85 -4.63
CA ALA A 106 5.72 -17.12 -4.47
C ALA A 106 4.38 -17.02 -3.72
N LEU A 107 4.23 -16.06 -2.79
CA LEU A 107 3.15 -16.08 -1.80
C LEU A 107 2.32 -14.79 -1.69
N SER A 108 2.71 -13.68 -2.31
CA SER A 108 2.07 -12.37 -2.09
C SER A 108 0.58 -12.41 -2.39
N GLY A 109 0.21 -12.83 -3.61
CA GLY A 109 -1.18 -13.01 -4.06
C GLY A 109 -2.12 -11.82 -3.96
N THR A 110 -1.70 -10.73 -3.35
CA THR A 110 -2.42 -9.49 -3.19
C THR A 110 -1.82 -8.39 -4.05
N ILE A 111 -0.51 -8.42 -4.29
CA ILE A 111 0.18 -7.42 -5.12
C ILE A 111 0.51 -8.03 -6.49
N PRO A 112 0.18 -7.35 -7.59
CA PRO A 112 0.47 -7.81 -8.93
C PRO A 112 1.96 -8.08 -9.10
N MET A 113 2.29 -9.36 -9.31
CA MET A 113 3.64 -9.74 -9.73
C MET A 113 3.88 -9.23 -11.15
N LEU A 114 4.55 -8.09 -11.23
CA LEU A 114 5.21 -7.57 -12.43
C LEU A 114 6.66 -8.05 -12.37
N PRO A 115 7.11 -8.92 -13.31
CA PRO A 115 8.52 -9.25 -13.48
C PRO A 115 9.35 -7.96 -13.48
N GLY A 116 10.57 -7.98 -12.91
CA GLY A 116 11.58 -6.91 -12.72
C GLY A 116 11.14 -5.58 -12.12
N VAL A 117 9.93 -5.51 -11.55
CA VAL A 117 9.54 -4.40 -10.68
C VAL A 117 9.16 -4.89 -9.29
N THR A 118 8.49 -6.05 -9.23
CA THR A 118 8.11 -6.72 -7.96
C THR A 118 8.66 -8.15 -7.85
N SER A 119 9.24 -8.71 -8.92
CA SER A 119 10.02 -9.96 -8.91
C SER A 119 11.27 -9.87 -9.78
N ASP A 120 12.19 -10.83 -9.71
CA ASP A 120 13.31 -10.99 -10.66
C ASP A 120 14.24 -9.78 -10.82
N LEU A 121 14.56 -9.13 -9.70
CA LEU A 121 15.46 -7.98 -9.67
C LEU A 121 16.92 -8.45 -9.52
N ASP A 122 17.73 -8.20 -10.56
CA ASP A 122 19.20 -8.29 -10.48
C ASP A 122 19.73 -7.20 -9.50
N PRO A 123 20.74 -7.46 -8.66
CA PRO A 123 21.26 -6.48 -7.69
C PRO A 123 21.64 -5.13 -8.31
N THR A 124 22.18 -5.11 -9.53
CA THR A 124 22.54 -3.89 -10.26
C THR A 124 21.27 -3.10 -10.64
N LYS A 125 20.23 -3.82 -11.07
CA LYS A 125 18.92 -3.22 -11.40
C LYS A 125 18.22 -2.68 -10.17
N VAL A 126 18.28 -3.40 -9.03
CA VAL A 126 17.79 -2.92 -7.73
C VAL A 126 18.45 -1.58 -7.37
N ALA A 127 19.78 -1.50 -7.50
CA ALA A 127 20.52 -0.28 -7.19
C ALA A 127 20.08 0.91 -8.06
N THR A 128 19.81 0.68 -9.35
CA THR A 128 19.26 1.71 -10.24
C THR A 128 17.86 2.13 -9.81
N ILE A 129 16.94 1.19 -9.52
CA ILE A 129 15.59 1.50 -9.02
C ILE A 129 15.67 2.34 -7.74
N TYR A 130 16.56 1.96 -6.81
CA TYR A 130 16.75 2.67 -5.54
C TYR A 130 17.25 4.10 -5.78
N ARG A 131 18.23 4.28 -6.68
CA ARG A 131 18.77 5.58 -7.05
C ARG A 131 17.68 6.48 -7.66
N ARG A 132 16.85 5.94 -8.55
CA ARG A 132 15.78 6.70 -9.21
C ARG A 132 14.66 7.05 -8.25
N LEU A 133 14.25 6.12 -7.40
CA LEU A 133 13.26 6.39 -6.36
C LEU A 133 13.76 7.41 -5.31
N ALA A 134 15.06 7.39 -5.00
CA ALA A 134 15.67 8.42 -4.15
C ALA A 134 15.67 9.79 -4.85
N SER A 135 15.93 9.84 -6.16
CA SER A 135 15.87 11.08 -6.95
C SER A 135 14.49 11.72 -6.93
N VAL A 136 13.43 10.92 -7.08
CA VAL A 136 12.04 11.41 -7.05
C VAL A 136 11.66 11.98 -5.67
N GLN A 137 12.35 11.60 -4.61
CA GLN A 137 12.07 12.04 -3.25
C GLN A 137 13.10 13.04 -2.70
N ASN A 138 13.96 13.60 -3.56
CA ASN A 138 14.88 14.63 -3.11
C ASN A 138 14.12 15.91 -2.71
N THR A 139 14.75 16.76 -1.90
CA THR A 139 14.09 17.96 -1.32
C THR A 139 13.58 18.90 -2.40
N ALA A 140 14.40 19.23 -3.39
CA ALA A 140 14.03 20.15 -4.46
C ALA A 140 12.82 19.64 -5.29
N ASN A 141 12.79 18.34 -5.57
CA ASN A 141 11.69 17.72 -6.32
C ASN A 141 10.40 17.75 -5.52
N LEU A 142 10.45 17.38 -4.24
CA LEU A 142 9.26 17.40 -3.38
C LEU A 142 8.73 18.81 -3.16
N GLU A 143 9.58 19.80 -2.89
CA GLU A 143 9.19 21.21 -2.74
C GLU A 143 8.46 21.72 -3.98
N ARG A 144 9.00 21.40 -5.14
CA ARG A 144 8.42 21.77 -6.43
C ARG A 144 7.10 21.06 -6.75
N LEU A 145 6.92 19.83 -6.26
CA LEU A 145 5.70 19.06 -6.46
C LEU A 145 4.55 19.51 -5.55
N ILE A 146 4.82 20.08 -4.36
CA ILE A 146 3.80 20.48 -3.39
C ILE A 146 2.65 21.29 -4.03
N PRO A 147 2.90 22.38 -4.80
CA PRO A 147 1.82 23.15 -5.42
C PRO A 147 0.98 22.30 -6.39
N ARG A 148 1.61 21.44 -7.20
CA ARG A 148 0.90 20.58 -8.16
C ARG A 148 0.08 19.50 -7.48
N ILE A 149 0.62 18.90 -6.41
CA ILE A 149 -0.11 17.92 -5.58
C ILE A 149 -1.34 18.58 -4.97
N LEU A 150 -1.21 19.77 -4.40
CA LEU A 150 -2.32 20.50 -3.79
C LEU A 150 -3.39 20.88 -4.82
N GLU A 151 -2.97 21.23 -6.03
CA GLU A 151 -3.87 21.52 -7.16
C GLU A 151 -4.65 20.27 -7.61
N ASP A 152 -3.97 19.13 -7.73
CA ASP A 152 -4.60 17.85 -8.02
C ASP A 152 -5.61 17.44 -6.92
N ILE A 153 -5.23 17.59 -5.64
CA ILE A 153 -6.13 17.32 -4.51
C ILE A 153 -7.35 18.26 -4.57
N ARG A 154 -7.14 19.54 -4.83
CA ARG A 154 -8.20 20.55 -4.96
C ARG A 154 -9.18 20.17 -6.06
N HIS A 155 -8.68 19.86 -7.26
CA HIS A 155 -9.52 19.52 -8.40
C HIS A 155 -10.43 18.34 -8.10
N VAL A 156 -9.89 17.28 -7.51
CA VAL A 156 -10.71 16.12 -7.12
C VAL A 156 -11.70 16.52 -6.01
N ALA A 157 -11.27 17.28 -5.00
CA ALA A 157 -12.13 17.71 -3.90
C ALA A 157 -13.28 18.63 -4.35
N GLU A 158 -13.08 19.42 -5.42
CA GLU A 158 -14.12 20.27 -5.99
C GLU A 158 -15.26 19.47 -6.63
N THR A 159 -14.97 18.28 -7.18
CA THR A 159 -15.98 17.39 -7.78
C THR A 159 -17.00 16.88 -6.77
N TRP A 160 -16.68 16.88 -5.48
CA TRP A 160 -17.61 16.50 -4.42
C TRP A 160 -18.68 17.58 -4.18
N GLY A 161 -18.48 18.82 -4.65
CA GLY A 161 -19.44 19.91 -4.42
C GLY A 161 -19.34 20.52 -3.01
N THR A 162 -20.45 21.06 -2.52
CA THR A 162 -20.49 21.86 -1.27
C THR A 162 -20.80 21.05 -0.02
N SER A 163 -21.59 19.99 -0.13
CA SER A 163 -21.91 19.10 0.97
C SER A 163 -22.46 17.78 0.45
N GLY A 164 -22.27 16.70 1.19
CA GLY A 164 -22.82 15.41 0.83
C GLY A 164 -22.27 14.29 1.69
N THR A 165 -22.37 13.07 1.16
CA THR A 165 -21.77 11.87 1.75
C THR A 165 -21.04 11.09 0.66
N PHE A 166 -19.85 10.57 0.96
CA PHE A 166 -19.16 9.61 0.09
C PHE A 166 -18.43 8.55 0.91
N SER A 167 -18.13 7.41 0.28
CA SER A 167 -17.27 6.38 0.88
C SER A 167 -15.81 6.81 0.81
N PRO A 168 -15.09 6.92 1.95
CA PRO A 168 -13.69 7.31 1.93
C PRO A 168 -12.82 6.32 1.15
N PHE A 169 -13.21 5.04 1.11
CA PHE A 169 -12.50 3.96 0.43
C PHE A 169 -12.71 3.94 -1.09
N ASP A 170 -13.56 4.83 -1.61
CA ASP A 170 -13.82 4.98 -3.05
C ASP A 170 -13.32 6.33 -3.57
N GLU A 171 -13.50 7.43 -2.83
CA GLU A 171 -13.11 8.77 -3.28
C GLU A 171 -11.66 9.13 -2.95
N ILE A 172 -11.16 8.81 -1.74
CA ILE A 172 -9.78 9.16 -1.34
C ILE A 172 -8.73 8.45 -2.21
N PRO A 173 -8.90 7.17 -2.59
CA PRO A 173 -7.98 6.52 -3.52
C PRO A 173 -7.88 7.21 -4.90
N LYS A 174 -8.91 7.93 -5.35
CA LYS A 174 -8.84 8.71 -6.60
C LYS A 174 -7.88 9.89 -6.44
N VAL A 175 -7.95 10.59 -5.30
CA VAL A 175 -7.02 11.67 -4.94
C VAL A 175 -5.59 11.13 -4.94
N THR A 176 -5.33 10.07 -4.18
CA THR A 176 -3.96 9.54 -4.05
C THR A 176 -3.44 8.92 -5.34
N PHE A 177 -4.30 8.34 -6.18
CA PHE A 177 -3.89 7.85 -7.50
C PHE A 177 -3.44 9.01 -8.39
N GLN A 178 -4.20 10.11 -8.43
CA GLN A 178 -3.85 11.32 -9.19
C GLN A 178 -2.50 11.90 -8.70
N THR A 179 -2.33 12.06 -7.38
CA THR A 179 -1.07 12.61 -6.83
C THR A 179 0.11 11.67 -7.04
N ASN A 180 -0.09 10.34 -6.96
CA ASN A 180 0.97 9.38 -7.27
C ASN A 180 1.35 9.44 -8.76
N LEU A 181 0.37 9.59 -9.66
CA LEU A 181 0.63 9.76 -11.09
C LEU A 181 1.45 11.02 -11.34
N ARG A 182 1.09 12.14 -10.70
CA ARG A 182 1.84 13.41 -10.75
C ARG A 182 3.29 13.27 -10.31
N CYS A 183 3.54 12.50 -9.26
CA CYS A 183 4.85 12.40 -8.62
C CYS A 183 5.77 11.37 -9.29
N LEU A 184 5.21 10.31 -9.88
CA LEU A 184 5.97 9.11 -10.28
C LEU A 184 5.96 8.84 -11.79
N ALA A 185 5.16 9.58 -12.56
CA ALA A 185 4.97 9.37 -13.98
C ALA A 185 5.21 10.65 -14.80
N PRO A 186 5.26 10.54 -16.15
CA PRO A 186 5.33 11.71 -17.02
C PRO A 186 4.11 12.61 -16.81
N SER A 187 4.35 13.92 -16.79
CA SER A 187 3.32 14.93 -16.49
C SER A 187 2.11 14.86 -17.43
N GLU A 188 2.34 14.45 -18.69
CA GLU A 188 1.31 14.26 -19.71
C GLU A 188 0.23 13.26 -19.30
N LEU A 189 0.59 12.24 -18.50
CA LEU A 189 -0.37 11.25 -18.02
C LEU A 189 -1.25 11.80 -16.90
N ALA A 190 -0.71 12.66 -16.05
CA ALA A 190 -1.43 13.26 -14.93
C ALA A 190 -2.21 14.52 -15.32
N ASP A 191 -1.79 15.23 -16.37
CA ASP A 191 -2.47 16.43 -16.89
C ASP A 191 -3.68 16.12 -17.78
N ASP A 192 -3.84 14.87 -18.24
CA ASP A 192 -5.04 14.40 -18.97
C ASP A 192 -5.96 13.60 -18.03
N PRO A 193 -7.10 14.17 -17.59
CA PRO A 193 -8.02 13.49 -16.69
C PRO A 193 -8.59 12.18 -17.23
N ALA A 194 -8.80 12.09 -18.56
CA ALA A 194 -9.35 10.88 -19.18
C ALA A 194 -8.30 9.76 -19.22
N LEU A 195 -7.04 10.08 -19.49
CA LEU A 195 -5.95 9.11 -19.39
C LEU A 195 -5.69 8.67 -17.96
N ALA A 196 -5.70 9.61 -17.00
CA ALA A 196 -5.55 9.30 -15.58
C ALA A 196 -6.64 8.33 -15.09
N ASP A 197 -7.92 8.59 -15.41
CA ASP A 197 -9.03 7.72 -15.04
C ASP A 197 -8.97 6.34 -15.73
N ARG A 198 -8.56 6.31 -17.00
CA ARG A 198 -8.35 5.07 -17.74
C ARG A 198 -7.24 4.22 -17.12
N LEU A 199 -6.10 4.83 -16.75
CA LEU A 199 -5.01 4.16 -16.07
C LEU A 199 -5.46 3.62 -14.72
N ARG A 200 -6.15 4.43 -13.91
CA ARG A 200 -6.72 4.01 -12.62
C ARG A 200 -7.59 2.77 -12.76
N THR A 201 -8.49 2.77 -13.74
CA THR A 201 -9.38 1.63 -14.02
C THR A 201 -8.58 0.37 -14.41
N LEU A 202 -7.55 0.51 -15.25
CA LEU A 202 -6.70 -0.63 -15.62
C LEU A 202 -5.90 -1.18 -14.44
N TYR A 203 -5.38 -0.32 -13.55
CA TYR A 203 -4.71 -0.76 -12.32
C TYR A 203 -5.67 -1.49 -11.37
N ASN A 204 -6.91 -1.01 -11.22
CA ASN A 204 -7.93 -1.74 -10.45
C ASN A 204 -8.21 -3.14 -11.01
N VAL A 205 -8.20 -3.31 -12.34
CA VAL A 205 -8.34 -4.63 -12.97
C VAL A 205 -7.11 -5.50 -12.68
N LEU A 206 -5.90 -4.94 -12.72
CA LEU A 206 -4.66 -5.65 -12.39
C LEU A 206 -4.69 -6.20 -10.96
N ASP A 207 -5.19 -5.38 -10.04
CA ASP A 207 -5.32 -5.67 -8.62
C ASP A 207 -6.29 -6.81 -8.37
N THR A 208 -7.52 -6.67 -8.87
CA THR A 208 -8.60 -7.67 -8.72
C THR A 208 -8.34 -8.96 -9.51
N SER A 209 -7.45 -8.94 -10.50
CA SER A 209 -7.06 -10.14 -11.27
C SER A 209 -6.01 -11.00 -10.58
N THR A 210 -5.40 -10.53 -9.48
CA THR A 210 -4.44 -11.32 -8.70
C THR A 210 -5.21 -12.26 -7.76
N THR A 211 -5.28 -13.54 -8.13
CA THR A 211 -6.03 -14.58 -7.42
C THR A 211 -5.11 -15.66 -6.85
N PRO A 212 -5.53 -16.45 -5.84
CA PRO A 212 -4.73 -17.56 -5.31
C PRO A 212 -4.31 -18.55 -6.40
N ALA A 213 -5.19 -18.83 -7.36
CA ALA A 213 -4.90 -19.69 -8.50
C ALA A 213 -3.79 -19.10 -9.39
N SER A 214 -3.82 -17.78 -9.67
CA SER A 214 -2.77 -17.12 -10.46
C SER A 214 -1.40 -17.11 -9.77
N VAL A 215 -1.35 -17.26 -8.45
CA VAL A 215 -0.12 -17.28 -7.66
C VAL A 215 0.45 -18.69 -7.57
N LEU A 216 -0.40 -19.66 -7.28
CA LEU A 216 0.00 -21.06 -7.13
C LEU A 216 0.21 -21.77 -8.48
N LEU A 217 -0.50 -21.35 -9.53
CA LEU A 217 -0.49 -21.94 -10.87
C LEU A 217 -0.31 -20.86 -11.95
N PRO A 218 0.83 -20.14 -11.98
CA PRO A 218 1.03 -19.02 -12.90
C PRO A 218 1.02 -19.41 -14.40
N TRP A 219 1.22 -20.69 -14.71
CA TRP A 219 1.13 -21.23 -16.08
C TRP A 219 -0.32 -21.45 -16.56
N PHE A 220 -1.31 -21.43 -15.66
CA PHE A 220 -2.69 -21.74 -16.00
C PHE A 220 -3.39 -20.52 -16.64
N PRO A 221 -3.88 -20.61 -17.90
CA PRO A 221 -4.48 -19.48 -18.61
C PRO A 221 -5.94 -19.24 -18.20
N GLY A 222 -6.19 -19.05 -16.90
CA GLY A 222 -7.53 -18.76 -16.39
C GLY A 222 -8.02 -17.35 -16.80
N PRO A 223 -9.34 -17.07 -16.71
CA PRO A 223 -9.90 -15.77 -17.10
C PRO A 223 -9.23 -14.56 -16.42
N SER A 224 -8.88 -14.68 -15.14
CA SER A 224 -8.16 -13.62 -14.40
C SER A 224 -6.73 -13.43 -14.92
N ALA A 225 -6.04 -14.51 -15.30
CA ALA A 225 -4.70 -14.42 -15.88
C ALA A 225 -4.73 -13.71 -17.24
N VAL A 226 -5.72 -14.02 -18.09
CA VAL A 226 -5.94 -13.34 -19.37
C VAL A 226 -6.23 -11.85 -19.17
N ARG A 227 -7.16 -11.50 -18.26
CA ARG A 227 -7.45 -10.09 -17.93
C ARG A 227 -6.23 -9.35 -17.42
N LYS A 228 -5.40 -10.00 -16.59
CA LYS A 228 -4.15 -9.45 -16.07
C LYS A 228 -3.20 -9.11 -17.23
N VAL A 229 -2.92 -10.06 -18.13
CA VAL A 229 -2.03 -9.85 -19.28
C VAL A 229 -2.53 -8.73 -20.19
N LEU A 230 -3.82 -8.73 -20.53
CA LEU A 230 -4.41 -7.69 -21.38
C LEU A 230 -4.33 -6.29 -20.75
N SER A 231 -4.58 -6.20 -19.45
CA SER A 231 -4.53 -4.92 -18.72
C SER A 231 -3.09 -4.42 -18.57
N THR A 232 -2.14 -5.30 -18.25
CA THR A 232 -0.71 -4.98 -18.24
C THR A 232 -0.26 -4.43 -19.60
N LYS A 233 -0.65 -5.10 -20.70
CA LYS A 233 -0.34 -4.60 -22.05
C LYS A 233 -0.91 -3.21 -22.30
N ARG A 234 -2.18 -2.98 -21.97
CA ARG A 234 -2.82 -1.66 -22.17
C ARG A 234 -2.15 -0.55 -21.36
N ILE A 235 -1.78 -0.83 -20.11
CA ILE A 235 -1.03 0.13 -19.26
C ILE A 235 0.33 0.43 -19.89
N HIS A 236 1.07 -0.60 -20.28
CA HIS A 236 2.37 -0.45 -20.96
C HIS A 236 2.25 0.39 -22.23
N ASP A 237 1.24 0.14 -23.06
CA ASP A 237 1.06 0.85 -24.32
C ASP A 237 0.79 2.36 -24.07
N ILE A 238 0.01 2.70 -23.03
CA ILE A 238 -0.25 4.10 -22.64
C ILE A 238 1.04 4.78 -22.13
N ILE A 239 1.75 4.15 -21.20
CA ILE A 239 2.98 4.74 -20.61
C ILE A 239 4.07 4.85 -21.68
N SER A 240 4.22 3.84 -22.54
CA SER A 240 5.20 3.84 -23.61
C SER A 240 4.94 4.95 -24.62
N ALA A 241 3.68 5.22 -24.96
CA ALA A 241 3.33 6.30 -25.89
C ALA A 241 3.77 7.68 -25.35
N ALA A 242 3.55 7.95 -24.07
CA ALA A 242 3.98 9.20 -23.43
C ALA A 242 5.52 9.34 -23.41
N VAL A 243 6.23 8.27 -23.02
CA VAL A 243 7.70 8.27 -22.98
C VAL A 243 8.30 8.39 -24.39
N ASP A 244 7.76 7.66 -25.37
CA ASP A 244 8.22 7.73 -26.76
C ASP A 244 7.98 9.09 -27.40
N ALA A 245 6.87 9.75 -27.08
CA ALA A 245 6.59 11.10 -27.55
C ALA A 245 7.65 12.09 -27.05
N ARG A 246 8.11 11.92 -25.80
CA ARG A 246 9.19 12.73 -25.22
C ARG A 246 10.56 12.44 -25.85
N ILE A 247 10.93 11.16 -26.00
CA ILE A 247 12.20 10.74 -26.61
C ILE A 247 12.31 11.22 -28.07
N LYS A 248 11.21 11.20 -28.82
CA LYS A 248 11.16 11.64 -30.23
C LYS A 248 11.07 13.16 -30.40
N GLY A 249 10.98 13.92 -29.31
CA GLY A 249 10.85 15.39 -29.35
C GLY A 249 9.47 15.88 -29.79
N HIS A 250 8.43 15.04 -29.76
CA HIS A 250 7.06 15.48 -30.01
C HIS A 250 6.48 16.29 -28.84
N VAL A 251 7.02 16.09 -27.64
CA VAL A 251 6.69 16.84 -26.43
C VAL A 251 7.97 17.44 -25.88
N LEU A 252 7.93 18.73 -25.53
CA LEU A 252 9.07 19.46 -24.95
C LEU A 252 9.44 18.91 -23.57
N PRO A 253 10.71 19.03 -23.13
CA PRO A 253 11.12 18.79 -21.76
C PRO A 253 10.18 19.43 -20.73
N GLN A 254 9.79 18.64 -19.74
CA GLN A 254 8.94 18.97 -18.62
C GLN A 254 9.69 18.62 -17.35
N ASP A 255 9.34 19.31 -16.29
CA ASP A 255 9.93 19.08 -14.98
C ASP A 255 9.10 18.04 -14.22
N ASP A 256 9.40 16.76 -14.43
CA ASP A 256 8.65 15.63 -13.86
C ASP A 256 9.57 14.43 -13.55
N ALA A 257 8.98 13.29 -13.16
CA ALA A 257 9.75 12.10 -12.79
C ALA A 257 10.50 11.45 -13.97
N LEU A 258 10.07 11.69 -15.22
CA LEU A 258 10.67 11.10 -16.41
C LEU A 258 11.94 11.85 -16.82
N GLN A 259 11.92 13.19 -16.79
CA GLN A 259 12.99 14.01 -17.37
C GLN A 259 14.39 13.72 -16.78
N PRO A 260 14.58 13.61 -15.44
CA PRO A 260 15.88 13.26 -14.87
C PRO A 260 16.40 11.88 -15.30
N MET A 261 15.50 10.94 -15.64
CA MET A 261 15.87 9.63 -16.15
C MET A 261 16.44 9.75 -17.57
N LEU A 262 15.77 10.54 -18.43
CA LEU A 262 16.23 10.84 -19.79
C LEU A 262 17.56 11.60 -19.78
N ASP A 263 17.69 12.62 -18.92
CA ASP A 263 18.91 13.44 -18.80
C ASP A 263 20.10 12.62 -18.28
N SER A 264 19.83 11.61 -17.44
CA SER A 264 20.84 10.66 -16.97
C SER A 264 21.28 9.64 -18.03
N GLY A 265 20.67 9.65 -19.22
CA GLY A 265 20.92 8.67 -20.27
C GLY A 265 20.39 7.27 -19.95
N ASP A 266 19.32 7.15 -19.15
CA ASP A 266 18.74 5.83 -18.88
C ASP A 266 18.18 5.19 -20.14
N ASP A 267 18.49 3.92 -20.34
CA ASP A 267 17.94 3.15 -21.45
C ASP A 267 16.40 3.13 -21.38
N ARG A 268 15.74 3.31 -22.53
CA ARG A 268 14.28 3.15 -22.65
C ARG A 268 13.79 1.84 -22.04
N ALA A 269 14.56 0.76 -22.19
CA ALA A 269 14.25 -0.55 -21.64
C ALA A 269 14.28 -0.61 -20.10
N VAL A 270 14.95 0.34 -19.43
CA VAL A 270 14.94 0.50 -17.97
C VAL A 270 13.72 1.31 -17.51
N ILE A 271 13.34 2.33 -18.28
CA ILE A 271 12.24 3.23 -17.94
C ILE A 271 10.87 2.53 -18.10
N ILE A 272 10.64 1.93 -19.27
CA ILE A 272 9.34 1.36 -19.68
C ILE A 272 9.38 -0.12 -20.08
N GLY A 273 10.54 -0.77 -19.96
CA GLY A 273 10.72 -2.15 -20.37
C GLY A 273 10.96 -2.32 -21.87
N ALA A 274 11.54 -3.46 -22.24
CA ALA A 274 11.73 -3.83 -23.65
C ALA A 274 10.42 -4.29 -24.32
N SER A 275 9.40 -4.67 -23.53
CA SER A 275 8.10 -5.15 -23.98
C SER A 275 7.10 -5.15 -22.81
N ALA A 276 5.81 -5.33 -23.09
CA ALA A 276 4.78 -5.46 -22.05
C ALA A 276 5.01 -6.64 -21.08
N ALA A 277 5.77 -7.66 -21.50
CA ALA A 277 6.17 -8.79 -20.66
C ALA A 277 7.58 -8.62 -20.06
N SER A 278 8.25 -7.52 -20.40
CA SER A 278 9.62 -7.24 -19.96
C SER A 278 9.63 -6.98 -18.46
N PRO A 279 10.67 -7.46 -17.77
CA PRO A 279 10.76 -7.29 -16.34
C PRO A 279 10.96 -5.82 -15.91
N LEU A 280 11.52 -4.92 -16.70
CA LEU A 280 11.94 -3.64 -16.13
C LEU A 280 10.99 -2.48 -16.48
N HIS A 281 9.83 -2.38 -15.80
CA HIS A 281 8.90 -1.24 -15.95
C HIS A 281 8.91 -0.33 -14.71
N PHE A 282 9.92 0.52 -14.60
CA PHE A 282 10.11 1.37 -13.42
C PHE A 282 8.86 2.20 -13.07
N ILE A 283 8.32 2.95 -14.03
CA ILE A 283 7.15 3.82 -13.81
C ILE A 283 5.92 3.00 -13.42
N MET A 284 5.66 1.89 -14.13
CA MET A 284 4.47 1.07 -13.88
C MET A 284 4.45 0.52 -12.46
N GLY A 285 5.54 -0.09 -11.98
CA GLY A 285 5.50 -0.69 -10.66
C GLY A 285 5.72 0.28 -9.50
N LEU A 286 6.31 1.47 -9.72
CA LEU A 286 6.23 2.55 -8.73
C LEU A 286 4.78 2.99 -8.51
N LEU A 287 3.99 3.13 -9.58
CA LEU A 287 2.56 3.44 -9.47
C LEU A 287 1.79 2.34 -8.74
N VAL A 288 2.06 1.05 -9.01
CA VAL A 288 1.44 -0.06 -8.24
C VAL A 288 1.80 0.02 -6.76
N ALA A 289 3.07 0.26 -6.44
CA ALA A 289 3.55 0.25 -5.06
C ALA A 289 2.99 1.42 -4.23
N GLY A 290 2.98 2.64 -4.81
CA GLY A 290 2.57 3.86 -4.12
C GLY A 290 1.06 4.03 -4.02
N SER A 291 0.35 3.93 -5.15
CA SER A 291 -1.06 4.34 -5.21
C SER A 291 -1.97 3.57 -4.26
N ARG A 292 -1.81 2.24 -4.16
CA ARG A 292 -2.69 1.41 -3.33
C ARG A 292 -2.43 1.58 -1.85
N SER A 293 -1.16 1.53 -1.44
CA SER A 293 -0.77 1.59 -0.03
C SER A 293 -1.04 2.98 0.56
N THR A 294 -0.70 4.04 -0.17
CA THR A 294 -1.00 5.41 0.21
C THR A 294 -2.51 5.68 0.20
N GLY A 295 -3.25 5.22 -0.82
CA GLY A 295 -4.70 5.41 -0.89
C GLY A 295 -5.47 4.74 0.25
N THR A 296 -5.09 3.53 0.62
CA THR A 296 -5.66 2.82 1.77
C THR A 296 -5.36 3.55 3.08
N THR A 297 -4.10 3.96 3.26
CA THR A 297 -3.67 4.70 4.46
C THR A 297 -4.38 6.05 4.56
N ALA A 298 -4.51 6.78 3.46
CA ALA A 298 -5.22 8.06 3.39
C ALA A 298 -6.71 7.90 3.72
N SER A 299 -7.36 6.86 3.19
CA SER A 299 -8.77 6.56 3.46
C SER A 299 -9.01 6.38 4.97
N TRP A 300 -8.17 5.57 5.62
CA TRP A 300 -8.23 5.35 7.06
C TRP A 300 -7.81 6.58 7.87
N LEU A 301 -6.79 7.31 7.44
CA LEU A 301 -6.33 8.54 8.08
C LEU A 301 -7.47 9.55 8.23
N VAL A 302 -8.18 9.82 7.12
CA VAL A 302 -9.30 10.75 7.10
C VAL A 302 -10.47 10.20 7.91
N THR A 303 -10.75 8.90 7.82
CA THR A 303 -11.81 8.24 8.60
C THR A 303 -11.55 8.34 10.11
N PHE A 304 -10.32 8.07 10.55
CA PHE A 304 -9.98 8.19 11.97
C PHE A 304 -9.99 9.63 12.45
N LEU A 305 -9.48 10.58 11.67
CA LEU A 305 -9.57 12.00 12.00
C LEU A 305 -11.04 12.44 12.14
N ALA A 306 -11.89 12.14 11.16
CA ALA A 306 -13.31 12.50 11.20
C ALA A 306 -14.09 11.80 12.31
N GLY A 307 -13.64 10.62 12.75
CA GLY A 307 -14.25 9.86 13.85
C GLY A 307 -13.73 10.23 15.24
N HIS A 308 -12.68 11.03 15.36
CA HIS A 308 -12.05 11.40 16.64
C HIS A 308 -11.87 12.93 16.75
N PRO A 309 -12.91 13.67 17.17
CA PRO A 309 -12.91 15.13 17.15
C PRO A 309 -11.73 15.79 17.89
N ALA A 310 -11.25 15.18 18.97
CA ALA A 310 -10.08 15.68 19.71
C ALA A 310 -8.79 15.63 18.87
N TRP A 311 -8.58 14.56 18.08
CA TRP A 311 -7.44 14.45 17.18
C TRP A 311 -7.63 15.26 15.90
N GLN A 312 -8.86 15.35 15.40
CA GLN A 312 -9.23 16.26 14.31
C GLN A 312 -8.86 17.71 14.64
N ALA A 313 -9.26 18.18 15.83
CA ALA A 313 -8.99 19.54 16.29
C ALA A 313 -7.49 19.79 16.46
N LYS A 314 -6.75 18.88 17.09
CA LYS A 314 -5.28 19.00 17.23
C LYS A 314 -4.56 19.04 15.88
N ALA A 315 -4.91 18.14 14.96
CA ALA A 315 -4.30 18.08 13.64
C ALA A 315 -4.64 19.33 12.83
N ARG A 316 -5.89 19.80 12.92
CA ARG A 316 -6.30 21.07 12.34
C ARG A 316 -5.46 22.21 12.89
N SER A 317 -5.46 22.45 14.20
CA SER A 317 -4.70 23.54 14.83
C SER A 317 -3.21 23.51 14.50
N GLU A 318 -2.60 22.33 14.37
CA GLU A 318 -1.21 22.19 13.92
C GLU A 318 -0.98 22.79 12.51
N ILE A 319 -1.88 22.51 11.57
CA ILE A 319 -1.80 23.07 10.21
C ILE A 319 -2.12 24.57 10.23
N GLU A 320 -3.06 25.00 11.07
CA GLU A 320 -3.40 26.42 11.25
C GLU A 320 -2.18 27.22 11.75
N LEU A 321 -1.46 26.68 12.74
CA LEU A 321 -0.22 27.27 13.27
C LEU A 321 0.87 27.31 12.20
N LEU A 322 1.06 26.25 11.42
CA LEU A 322 2.02 26.24 10.31
C LEU A 322 1.75 27.38 9.31
N LEU A 323 0.51 27.53 8.86
CA LEU A 323 0.12 28.60 7.95
C LEU A 323 0.42 29.98 8.54
N SER A 324 0.10 30.20 9.81
CA SER A 324 0.38 31.48 10.48
C SER A 324 1.88 31.77 10.59
N SER A 325 2.70 30.75 10.88
CA SER A 325 4.15 30.89 11.06
C SER A 325 4.90 31.11 9.74
N CYS A 326 4.36 30.62 8.63
CA CYS A 326 4.95 30.76 7.29
C CYS A 326 4.39 31.95 6.50
N SER A 327 3.33 32.60 7.00
CA SER A 327 2.80 33.83 6.41
C SER A 327 3.79 34.98 6.68
N THR A 328 4.36 35.58 5.63
CA THR A 328 5.25 36.74 5.82
C THR A 328 4.47 37.94 6.37
N PRO A 329 5.06 38.78 7.23
CA PRO A 329 4.40 40.00 7.74
C PRO A 329 4.03 41.04 6.67
N GLY A 330 4.37 40.82 5.39
CA GLY A 330 4.24 41.79 4.31
C GLY A 330 2.96 41.71 3.47
N GLU A 331 2.22 40.60 3.49
CA GLU A 331 0.95 40.47 2.73
C GLU A 331 -0.27 41.00 3.50
N ALA A 332 -0.11 41.38 4.77
CA ALA A 332 -1.16 42.02 5.58
C ALA A 332 -1.31 43.53 5.33
N ALA A 333 -0.53 44.12 4.40
CA ALA A 333 -0.41 45.56 4.18
C ALA A 333 -1.05 46.08 2.88
N TYR A 334 -2.09 45.43 2.36
CA TYR A 334 -3.01 46.12 1.44
C TYR A 334 -4.09 46.84 2.26
N PRO A 335 -4.38 48.13 2.00
CA PRO A 335 -5.46 48.83 2.69
C PRO A 335 -6.77 48.09 2.44
N ARG A 336 -7.47 47.68 3.51
CA ARG A 336 -8.84 47.16 3.41
C ARG A 336 -9.75 48.29 2.95
N ASP A 337 -10.27 48.19 1.75
CA ASP A 337 -11.46 48.95 1.35
C ASP A 337 -12.61 48.58 2.27
N THR A 338 -13.05 49.53 3.08
CA THR A 338 -14.09 49.39 4.11
C THR A 338 -15.50 49.26 3.54
N ASN A 339 -15.65 49.25 2.22
CA ASN A 339 -16.93 49.19 1.51
C ASN A 339 -17.12 47.93 0.63
N ALA A 340 -16.28 46.89 0.76
CA ALA A 340 -16.52 45.62 0.07
C ALA A 340 -17.61 44.79 0.80
N PRO A 341 -18.64 44.28 0.10
CA PRO A 341 -19.70 43.50 0.72
C PRO A 341 -19.15 42.14 1.17
N THR A 342 -19.31 41.82 2.46
CA THR A 342 -19.14 40.48 3.09
C THR A 342 -17.84 39.73 2.80
N ALA A 343 -17.09 39.39 3.86
CA ALA A 343 -15.83 38.63 3.81
C ALA A 343 -15.81 37.55 2.71
N PRO A 344 -14.82 37.54 1.79
CA PRO A 344 -14.81 36.59 0.69
C PRO A 344 -14.70 35.19 1.28
N SER A 345 -15.73 34.38 1.06
CA SER A 345 -15.72 32.96 1.34
C SER A 345 -14.50 32.34 0.66
N ARG A 346 -13.51 31.89 1.44
CA ARG A 346 -12.23 31.45 0.87
C ARG A 346 -12.42 30.15 0.08
N SER A 347 -12.01 30.14 -1.18
CA SER A 347 -12.16 28.97 -2.06
C SER A 347 -11.11 27.89 -1.75
N LEU A 348 -11.35 26.65 -2.19
CA LEU A 348 -10.34 25.58 -2.10
C LEU A 348 -9.05 25.93 -2.87
N ALA A 349 -9.13 26.81 -3.87
CA ALA A 349 -7.97 27.34 -4.58
C ALA A 349 -7.09 28.23 -3.70
N GLN A 350 -7.70 29.12 -2.90
CA GLN A 350 -6.94 29.93 -1.95
C GLN A 350 -6.32 29.07 -0.84
N LEU A 351 -7.03 28.04 -0.37
CA LEU A 351 -6.47 27.07 0.58
C LEU A 351 -5.26 26.32 -0.01
N ALA A 352 -5.39 25.80 -1.23
CA ALA A 352 -4.30 25.11 -1.92
C ALA A 352 -3.07 26.04 -2.08
N SER A 353 -3.28 27.28 -2.50
CA SER A 353 -2.21 28.28 -2.61
C SER A 353 -1.54 28.59 -1.27
N ALA A 354 -2.31 28.71 -0.19
CA ALA A 354 -1.77 28.98 1.15
C ALA A 354 -1.00 27.77 1.69
N LEU A 355 -1.48 26.55 1.49
CA LEU A 355 -0.75 25.33 1.88
C LEU A 355 0.54 25.16 1.06
N ALA A 356 0.54 25.61 -0.19
CA ALA A 356 1.70 25.55 -1.07
C ALA A 356 2.83 26.51 -0.66
N SER A 357 2.54 27.56 0.11
CA SER A 357 3.56 28.48 0.63
C SER A 357 4.31 27.92 1.85
N ILE A 358 3.85 26.82 2.44
CA ILE A 358 4.55 26.15 3.54
C ILE A 358 5.74 25.37 2.96
N PRO A 359 6.98 25.66 3.40
CA PRO A 359 8.16 24.95 2.91
C PRO A 359 8.14 23.47 3.33
N LEU A 360 8.73 22.59 2.51
CA LEU A 360 8.80 21.15 2.79
C LEU A 360 9.41 20.86 4.16
N THR A 361 10.45 21.59 4.56
CA THR A 361 11.10 21.42 5.86
C THR A 361 10.12 21.59 7.03
N ALA A 362 9.16 22.51 6.93
CA ALA A 362 8.13 22.69 7.95
C ALA A 362 7.15 21.51 7.96
N TRP A 363 6.71 21.02 6.79
CA TRP A 363 5.93 19.78 6.69
C TRP A 363 6.64 18.56 7.29
N GLU A 364 7.97 18.50 7.22
CA GLU A 364 8.76 17.38 7.72
C GLU A 364 9.08 17.45 9.21
N SER A 365 9.27 18.64 9.77
CA SER A 365 9.79 18.82 11.14
C SER A 365 8.80 19.44 12.13
N HIS A 366 7.74 20.11 11.66
CA HIS A 366 6.80 20.87 12.50
C HIS A 366 5.36 20.32 12.40
N THR A 367 5.21 19.00 12.22
CA THR A 367 3.89 18.33 12.21
C THR A 367 3.80 17.08 13.11
N PRO A 368 4.18 17.18 14.40
CA PRO A 368 4.21 16.03 15.31
C PRO A 368 2.85 15.35 15.51
N VAL A 369 1.73 16.08 15.45
CA VAL A 369 0.38 15.53 15.56
C VAL A 369 0.05 14.72 14.31
N LEU A 370 0.21 15.28 13.10
CA LEU A 370 -0.03 14.52 11.88
C LEU A 370 0.88 13.28 11.79
N ASP A 371 2.15 13.39 12.19
CA ASP A 371 3.06 12.23 12.25
C ASP A 371 2.55 11.14 13.22
N ALA A 372 2.05 11.54 14.38
CA ALA A 372 1.47 10.61 15.35
C ALA A 372 0.19 9.93 14.81
N VAL A 373 -0.68 10.69 14.14
CA VAL A 373 -1.93 10.19 13.54
C VAL A 373 -1.62 9.24 12.38
N ILE A 374 -0.68 9.58 11.50
CA ILE A 374 -0.21 8.71 10.41
C ILE A 374 0.37 7.41 10.97
N ARG A 375 1.23 7.50 11.98
CA ARG A 375 1.85 6.32 12.61
C ARG A 375 0.81 5.37 13.22
N GLU A 376 -0.19 5.91 13.90
CA GLU A 376 -1.26 5.11 14.50
C GLU A 376 -2.21 4.53 13.43
N THR A 377 -2.48 5.29 12.37
CA THR A 377 -3.25 4.80 11.21
C THR A 377 -2.55 3.59 10.58
N LEU A 378 -1.23 3.70 10.33
CA LEU A 378 -0.43 2.60 9.80
C LEU A 378 -0.44 1.38 10.72
N ARG A 379 -0.37 1.57 12.04
CA ARG A 379 -0.45 0.46 13.01
C ARG A 379 -1.78 -0.29 12.92
N LEU A 380 -2.90 0.42 12.74
CA LEU A 380 -4.24 -0.20 12.73
C LEU A 380 -4.68 -0.71 11.36
N ALA A 381 -4.30 -0.03 10.29
CA ALA A 381 -4.86 -0.20 8.94
C ALA A 381 -3.87 -0.79 7.93
N GLN A 382 -2.87 -1.55 8.41
CA GLN A 382 -1.93 -2.28 7.55
C GLN A 382 -1.98 -3.80 7.82
N PRO A 383 -2.96 -4.51 7.26
CA PRO A 383 -3.13 -5.95 7.41
C PRO A 383 -2.14 -6.76 6.58
N HIS A 384 -0.87 -6.38 6.66
CA HIS A 384 0.22 -6.98 5.91
C HIS A 384 0.83 -8.17 6.65
N THR A 385 1.39 -9.08 5.87
CA THR A 385 2.22 -10.17 6.33
C THR A 385 3.51 -10.10 5.54
N ALA A 386 4.66 -10.03 6.21
CA ALA A 386 5.93 -10.14 5.53
C ALA A 386 6.14 -11.60 5.10
N LEU A 387 6.54 -11.79 3.85
CA LEU A 387 6.71 -13.11 3.23
C LEU A 387 8.14 -13.20 2.71
N ARG A 388 8.97 -14.09 3.29
CA ARG A 388 10.36 -14.28 2.87
C ARG A 388 10.62 -15.75 2.54
N GLN A 389 11.56 -16.04 1.65
CA GLN A 389 11.99 -17.40 1.33
C GLN A 389 13.41 -17.64 1.81
N ASN A 390 13.69 -18.81 2.39
CA ASN A 390 15.06 -19.23 2.62
C ASN A 390 15.67 -19.65 1.27
N THR A 391 16.57 -18.83 0.74
CA THR A 391 17.28 -19.07 -0.54
C THR A 391 18.65 -19.70 -0.35
N SER A 392 19.08 -19.92 0.90
CA SER A 392 20.35 -20.57 1.21
C SER A 392 20.25 -22.10 1.07
N SER A 393 21.40 -22.76 0.94
CA SER A 393 21.50 -24.23 0.90
C SER A 393 21.36 -24.88 2.27
N ALA A 394 21.27 -24.09 3.35
CA ALA A 394 21.21 -24.56 4.74
C ALA A 394 19.93 -24.07 5.45
N PRO A 395 19.50 -24.74 6.55
CA PRO A 395 18.42 -24.23 7.37
C PRO A 395 18.75 -22.87 7.99
N VAL A 396 17.79 -21.94 7.95
CA VAL A 396 17.86 -20.67 8.70
C VAL A 396 17.10 -20.84 10.00
N HIS A 397 17.68 -20.45 11.13
CA HIS A 397 17.03 -20.60 12.42
C HIS A 397 16.31 -19.31 12.81
N ILE A 398 15.05 -19.43 13.22
CA ILE A 398 14.22 -18.36 13.75
C ILE A 398 13.64 -18.83 15.08
N ALA A 399 13.88 -18.08 16.16
CA ALA A 399 13.47 -18.47 17.50
C ALA A 399 13.90 -19.91 17.87
N GLY A 400 15.10 -20.31 17.43
CA GLY A 400 15.64 -21.66 17.66
C GLY A 400 15.06 -22.78 16.80
N LYS A 401 14.09 -22.50 15.92
CA LYS A 401 13.52 -23.51 14.99
C LYS A 401 14.01 -23.31 13.57
N ALA A 402 14.17 -24.42 12.85
CA ALA A 402 14.68 -24.44 11.50
C ALA A 402 13.60 -24.03 10.46
N VAL A 403 13.98 -23.13 9.55
CA VAL A 403 13.32 -22.85 8.27
C VAL A 403 14.16 -23.52 7.17
N PRO A 404 13.73 -24.67 6.62
CA PRO A 404 14.52 -25.43 5.66
C PRO A 404 14.83 -24.66 4.36
N PRO A 405 15.87 -25.07 3.60
CA PRO A 405 16.13 -24.55 2.26
C PRO A 405 14.88 -24.58 1.38
N GLY A 406 14.60 -23.48 0.68
CA GLY A 406 13.44 -23.33 -0.19
C GLY A 406 12.10 -23.12 0.53
N ALA A 407 12.03 -23.28 1.86
CA ALA A 407 10.84 -22.99 2.64
C ALA A 407 10.62 -21.49 2.81
N PHE A 408 9.39 -21.12 3.13
CA PHE A 408 8.99 -19.73 3.38
C PHE A 408 8.90 -19.46 4.86
N ALA A 409 9.31 -18.27 5.27
CA ALA A 409 9.03 -17.71 6.59
C ALA A 409 8.02 -16.57 6.41
N VAL A 410 6.98 -16.56 7.24
CA VAL A 410 5.94 -15.51 7.21
C VAL A 410 5.78 -14.89 8.59
N TYR A 411 5.70 -13.56 8.63
CA TYR A 411 5.53 -12.79 9.86
C TYR A 411 4.32 -11.85 9.72
N PRO A 412 3.21 -12.09 10.45
CA PRO A 412 2.06 -11.21 10.42
C PRO A 412 2.34 -9.93 11.20
N PHE A 413 2.06 -8.76 10.62
CA PHE A 413 2.31 -7.48 11.31
C PHE A 413 1.46 -7.33 12.57
N ALA A 414 0.35 -8.05 12.66
CA ALA A 414 -0.52 -8.14 13.82
C ALA A 414 0.22 -8.55 15.10
N ASP A 415 1.27 -9.39 15.01
CA ASP A 415 2.08 -9.79 16.16
C ASP A 415 2.70 -8.60 16.89
N GLY A 416 3.15 -7.60 16.13
CA GLY A 416 3.67 -6.36 16.69
C GLY A 416 2.54 -5.36 16.91
N HIS A 417 1.88 -5.00 15.83
CA HIS A 417 0.95 -3.88 15.77
C HIS A 417 -0.30 -4.07 16.62
N LEU A 418 -0.81 -5.29 16.78
CA LEU A 418 -2.04 -5.57 17.52
C LEU A 418 -1.79 -6.35 18.83
N SER A 419 -0.54 -6.45 19.28
CA SER A 419 -0.23 -7.07 20.57
C SER A 419 -0.63 -6.14 21.71
N ALA A 420 -1.48 -6.64 22.62
CA ALA A 420 -1.87 -5.95 23.84
C ALA A 420 -0.71 -5.77 24.83
N GLU A 421 0.34 -6.60 24.73
CA GLU A 421 1.57 -6.47 25.52
C GLU A 421 2.39 -5.25 25.07
N LEU A 422 2.45 -5.00 23.75
CA LEU A 422 3.22 -3.91 23.17
C LEU A 422 2.43 -2.60 23.10
N PHE A 423 1.13 -2.72 22.85
CA PHE A 423 0.20 -1.61 22.69
C PHE A 423 -1.10 -1.94 23.43
N PRO A 424 -1.24 -1.51 24.71
CA PRO A 424 -2.48 -1.70 25.46
C PRO A 424 -3.69 -1.16 24.71
N GLU A 425 -4.82 -1.88 24.81
CA GLU A 425 -6.01 -1.64 23.99
C GLU A 425 -5.65 -1.50 22.50
N PRO A 426 -5.13 -2.58 21.87
CA PRO A 426 -4.46 -2.49 20.57
C PRO A 426 -5.37 -1.98 19.45
N TRP A 427 -6.69 -2.11 19.59
CA TRP A 427 -7.66 -1.62 18.59
C TRP A 427 -8.11 -0.17 18.81
N ARG A 428 -7.82 0.43 19.96
CA ARG A 428 -8.16 1.84 20.22
C ARG A 428 -7.31 2.72 19.32
N PHE A 429 -7.90 3.72 18.67
CA PHE A 429 -7.13 4.72 17.95
C PHE A 429 -6.59 5.75 18.94
N ASP A 430 -5.29 5.68 19.23
CA ASP A 430 -4.62 6.61 20.15
C ASP A 430 -3.25 7.05 19.61
N PRO A 431 -3.20 8.09 18.76
CA PRO A 431 -1.96 8.72 18.31
C PRO A 431 -0.99 9.11 19.44
N GLY A 432 -1.51 9.42 20.63
CA GLY A 432 -0.73 9.83 21.79
C GLY A 432 -0.09 8.69 22.58
N ARG A 433 -0.35 7.42 22.21
CA ARG A 433 0.16 6.26 22.95
C ARG A 433 1.68 6.22 22.96
N ALA A 434 2.23 5.78 24.10
CA ALA A 434 3.65 5.53 24.25
C ALA A 434 4.12 4.49 23.22
N GLN A 435 5.30 4.71 22.65
CA GLN A 435 5.88 3.80 21.67
C GLN A 435 6.68 2.71 22.36
N SER A 436 6.52 1.47 21.89
CA SER A 436 7.38 0.37 22.34
C SER A 436 8.81 0.61 21.87
N LYS A 437 9.77 0.46 22.80
CA LYS A 437 11.20 0.53 22.50
C LYS A 437 11.76 -0.81 21.99
N LEU A 438 10.94 -1.86 21.96
CA LEU A 438 11.38 -3.17 21.52
C LEU A 438 11.62 -3.17 20.00
N PRO A 439 12.73 -3.77 19.52
CA PRO A 439 13.02 -3.85 18.10
C PRO A 439 11.86 -4.44 17.30
N PHE A 440 11.54 -3.75 16.21
CA PHE A 440 10.50 -4.14 15.25
C PHE A 440 9.10 -4.29 15.87
N ALA A 441 8.83 -3.76 17.07
CA ALA A 441 7.47 -3.73 17.63
C ALA A 441 6.50 -2.94 16.73
N TRP A 442 7.02 -1.96 15.99
CA TRP A 442 6.30 -1.22 14.97
C TRP A 442 7.04 -1.33 13.62
N VAL A 443 6.33 -1.79 12.58
CA VAL A 443 6.87 -2.03 11.23
C VAL A 443 6.01 -1.39 10.13
N GLY A 444 5.40 -0.24 10.39
CA GLY A 444 4.43 0.36 9.45
C GLY A 444 5.04 0.82 8.13
N TRP A 445 6.29 1.25 8.16
CA TRP A 445 7.09 1.53 6.95
C TRP A 445 8.04 0.37 6.61
N GLY A 446 7.72 -0.86 7.02
CA GLY A 446 8.66 -1.99 6.95
C GLY A 446 9.79 -1.87 7.98
N ALA A 447 10.85 -2.65 7.81
CA ALA A 447 11.97 -2.71 8.76
C ALA A 447 13.27 -3.22 8.12
N GLY A 448 14.40 -2.79 8.70
CA GLY A 448 15.74 -3.21 8.30
C GLY A 448 16.07 -2.81 6.86
N ALA A 449 16.75 -3.70 6.13
CA ALA A 449 17.13 -3.49 4.73
C ALA A 449 15.93 -3.37 3.76
N ASN A 450 14.72 -3.72 4.21
CA ASN A 450 13.49 -3.69 3.43
C ASN A 450 12.52 -2.61 3.96
N ALA A 451 13.03 -1.54 4.56
CA ALA A 451 12.23 -0.37 4.88
C ALA A 451 11.69 0.29 3.60
N CYS A 452 10.50 0.89 3.70
CA CYS A 452 9.82 1.54 2.58
C CYS A 452 10.65 2.71 2.08
N LEU A 453 11.16 2.59 0.86
CA LEU A 453 11.92 3.65 0.21
C LEU A 453 11.05 4.87 -0.11
N GLY A 454 9.75 4.68 -0.37
CA GLY A 454 8.79 5.73 -0.71
C GLY A 454 8.21 6.51 0.46
N GLN A 455 8.67 6.24 1.70
CA GLN A 455 8.02 6.79 2.90
C GLN A 455 8.05 8.31 2.99
N ARG A 456 9.04 8.97 2.38
CA ARG A 456 9.17 10.44 2.44
C ARG A 456 8.06 11.10 1.63
N LEU A 457 7.88 10.66 0.37
CA LEU A 457 6.77 11.09 -0.48
C LEU A 457 5.42 10.73 0.14
N ALA A 458 5.24 9.48 0.58
CA ALA A 458 3.96 9.02 1.14
C ALA A 458 3.53 9.84 2.36
N ARG A 459 4.46 10.17 3.27
CA ARG A 459 4.16 11.05 4.42
C ARG A 459 3.72 12.44 3.97
N LEU A 460 4.39 13.03 2.99
CA LEU A 460 4.02 14.33 2.45
C LEU A 460 2.60 14.28 1.83
N GLU A 461 2.33 13.30 0.96
CA GLU A 461 1.00 13.13 0.36
C GLU A 461 -0.10 12.98 1.41
N LEU A 462 0.12 12.14 2.43
CA LEU A 462 -0.84 11.94 3.52
C LEU A 462 -1.10 13.24 4.30
N LYS A 463 -0.07 14.03 4.57
CA LYS A 463 -0.19 15.33 5.26
C LYS A 463 -0.95 16.35 4.40
N LEU A 464 -0.64 16.46 3.11
CA LEU A 464 -1.31 17.40 2.20
C LEU A 464 -2.79 17.04 1.99
N VAL A 465 -3.11 15.75 1.82
CA VAL A 465 -4.50 15.28 1.74
C VAL A 465 -5.25 15.58 3.04
N ALA A 466 -4.65 15.28 4.20
CA ALA A 466 -5.25 15.60 5.49
C ALA A 466 -5.46 17.11 5.66
N ALA A 467 -4.51 17.94 5.23
CA ALA A 467 -4.58 19.39 5.37
C ALA A 467 -5.72 20.01 4.55
N VAL A 468 -5.83 19.64 3.27
CA VAL A 468 -6.94 20.12 2.43
C VAL A 468 -8.28 19.69 3.00
N LEU A 469 -8.39 18.45 3.46
CA LEU A 469 -9.63 17.91 4.01
C LEU A 469 -10.03 18.55 5.34
N LEU A 470 -9.09 18.70 6.28
CA LEU A 470 -9.36 19.25 7.62
C LEU A 470 -9.69 20.74 7.60
N LEU A 471 -9.11 21.50 6.67
CA LEU A 471 -9.30 22.95 6.58
C LEU A 471 -10.41 23.34 5.59
N GLY A 472 -10.57 22.56 4.52
CA GLY A 472 -11.58 22.79 3.49
C GLY A 472 -12.96 22.24 3.83
N PHE A 473 -13.05 21.26 4.73
CA PHE A 473 -14.31 20.57 5.02
C PHE A 473 -14.50 20.33 6.53
N GLU A 474 -15.76 20.42 6.95
CA GLU A 474 -16.23 19.78 8.16
C GLU A 474 -16.55 18.33 7.84
N LEU A 475 -16.01 17.39 8.62
CA LEU A 475 -16.09 15.96 8.34
C LEU A 475 -16.64 15.21 9.55
N ALA A 476 -17.52 14.24 9.30
CA ALA A 476 -17.99 13.29 10.30
C ALA A 476 -18.14 11.90 9.68
N VAL A 477 -17.78 10.86 10.42
CA VAL A 477 -18.04 9.47 10.01
C VAL A 477 -19.52 9.16 10.26
N VAL A 478 -20.17 8.54 9.28
CA VAL A 478 -21.56 8.10 9.37
C VAL A 478 -21.69 6.62 9.05
N GLY A 479 -22.49 5.92 9.86
CA GLY A 479 -22.84 4.52 9.65
C GLY A 479 -24.19 4.37 8.95
N GLU A 480 -24.73 3.15 9.00
CA GLU A 480 -26.07 2.84 8.51
C GLU A 480 -27.13 3.79 9.12
N GLY A 481 -28.11 4.17 8.31
CA GLY A 481 -29.16 5.13 8.70
C GLY A 481 -28.67 6.57 8.89
N GLY A 482 -27.42 6.90 8.53
CA GLY A 482 -26.89 8.25 8.61
C GLY A 482 -26.50 8.69 10.03
N ARG A 483 -26.43 7.76 10.98
CA ARG A 483 -26.00 8.06 12.35
C ARG A 483 -24.53 8.45 12.38
N VAL A 484 -24.19 9.53 13.08
CA VAL A 484 -22.78 9.92 13.29
C VAL A 484 -22.11 8.92 14.22
N LEU A 485 -20.92 8.47 13.84
CA LEU A 485 -20.09 7.56 14.61
C LEU A 485 -18.90 8.31 15.20
N GLY A 486 -18.58 8.07 16.47
CA GLY A 486 -17.43 8.68 17.14
C GLY A 486 -16.65 7.70 18.00
N GLY A 487 -15.35 7.95 18.14
CA GLY A 487 -14.46 7.17 19.00
C GLY A 487 -14.50 5.68 18.69
N ALA A 488 -14.86 4.87 19.69
CA ALA A 488 -14.91 3.42 19.59
C ALA A 488 -15.99 2.88 18.61
N GLU A 489 -16.96 3.71 18.20
CA GLU A 489 -18.00 3.34 17.24
C GLU A 489 -17.52 3.39 15.78
N VAL A 490 -16.39 4.04 15.52
CA VAL A 490 -15.79 4.08 14.18
C VAL A 490 -15.43 2.64 13.77
N PRO A 491 -15.80 2.20 12.54
CA PRO A 491 -15.52 0.85 12.10
C PRO A 491 -14.02 0.53 12.13
N ARG A 492 -13.71 -0.75 12.34
CA ARG A 492 -12.33 -1.23 12.37
C ARG A 492 -11.89 -1.69 10.97
N PRO A 493 -10.59 -1.57 10.65
CA PRO A 493 -10.03 -2.21 9.47
C PRO A 493 -10.24 -3.72 9.48
N ASP A 494 -10.70 -4.31 8.37
CA ASP A 494 -10.74 -5.77 8.24
C ASP A 494 -9.35 -6.30 7.93
N TRP A 495 -8.76 -6.99 8.90
CA TRP A 495 -7.42 -7.56 8.75
C TRP A 495 -7.36 -8.80 7.84
N ASN A 496 -8.50 -9.35 7.41
CA ASN A 496 -8.55 -10.38 6.39
C ASN A 496 -8.57 -9.80 4.96
N ASP A 497 -9.03 -8.55 4.78
CA ASP A 497 -8.97 -7.84 3.51
C ASP A 497 -7.60 -7.19 3.30
N ALA A 498 -6.59 -8.01 3.03
CA ALA A 498 -5.23 -7.52 2.78
C ALA A 498 -5.08 -6.72 1.47
N LEU A 499 -6.13 -6.65 0.63
CA LEU A 499 -6.09 -5.94 -0.65
C LEU A 499 -6.60 -4.50 -0.52
N HIS A 500 -7.77 -4.30 0.09
CA HIS A 500 -8.38 -2.97 0.21
C HIS A 500 -8.48 -2.48 1.65
N CYS A 501 -8.30 -3.37 2.64
CA CYS A 501 -8.39 -3.05 4.07
C CYS A 501 -9.70 -2.32 4.40
N ARG A 502 -10.81 -2.67 3.76
CA ARG A 502 -12.10 -2.01 4.01
C ARG A 502 -12.65 -2.41 5.38
N PRO A 503 -13.49 -1.59 6.01
CA PRO A 503 -14.20 -2.01 7.20
C PRO A 503 -15.19 -3.13 6.87
N ALA A 504 -15.43 -4.02 7.84
CA ALA A 504 -16.44 -5.06 7.70
C ALA A 504 -17.88 -4.50 7.65
N ALA A 505 -18.12 -3.38 8.34
CA ALA A 505 -19.37 -2.62 8.28
C ALA A 505 -19.14 -1.37 7.44
N GLU A 506 -20.03 -1.10 6.48
CA GLU A 506 -19.90 0.07 5.62
C GLU A 506 -19.99 1.37 6.43
N CYS A 507 -19.16 2.34 6.07
CA CYS A 507 -19.27 3.70 6.56
C CYS A 507 -18.99 4.71 5.45
N SER A 508 -19.51 5.91 5.64
CA SER A 508 -19.28 7.04 4.75
C SER A 508 -18.76 8.24 5.54
N LEU A 509 -18.17 9.20 4.84
CA LEU A 509 -17.89 10.52 5.36
C LEU A 509 -19.00 11.46 4.95
N ARG A 510 -19.68 12.06 5.92
CA ARG A 510 -20.47 13.26 5.69
C ARG A 510 -19.53 14.44 5.69
N TYR A 511 -19.63 15.29 4.67
CA TYR A 511 -18.82 16.49 4.53
C TYR A 511 -19.67 17.72 4.25
N ARG A 512 -19.17 18.87 4.70
CA ARG A 512 -19.67 20.20 4.34
C ARG A 512 -18.47 21.12 4.14
N ARG A 513 -18.41 21.82 3.00
CA ARG A 513 -17.33 22.76 2.69
C ARG A 513 -17.36 23.92 3.68
N VAL A 514 -16.21 24.25 4.24
CA VAL A 514 -16.05 25.36 5.18
C VAL A 514 -16.10 26.67 4.40
N ALA A 515 -16.93 27.62 4.84
CA ALA A 515 -17.12 28.90 4.16
C ALA A 515 -16.01 29.94 4.48
N GLY A 516 -15.18 29.71 5.49
CA GLY A 516 -14.08 30.61 5.88
C GLY A 516 -13.32 30.12 7.11
N TRP A 517 -12.09 30.61 7.30
CA TRP A 517 -11.23 30.30 8.44
C TRP A 517 -11.80 30.89 9.74
N PRO A 518 -11.73 30.22 10.91
CA PRO A 518 -11.96 30.90 12.18
C PRO A 518 -10.81 31.89 12.43
N GLN A 519 -11.06 33.19 12.20
CA GLN A 519 -10.19 34.23 12.75
C GLN A 519 -10.25 34.13 14.28
N GLU A 520 -9.08 34.20 14.92
CA GLU A 520 -8.94 34.28 16.37
C GLU A 520 -9.94 35.29 16.95
N ARG A 521 -10.64 34.87 18.00
CA ARG A 521 -11.43 35.76 18.84
C ARG A 521 -10.58 36.33 19.95
#